data_AF-A0A814GBK6-F1
#
_entry.id   AF-A0A814GBK6-F1
#
_cell.length_a   1.000
_cell.length_b   1.000
_cell.length_c   1.000
_cell.angle_alpha   90.00
_cell.angle_beta   90.00
_cell.angle_gamma   90.00
#
_symmetry.space_group_name_H-M   'P 1'
#
loop_
_entity.id
_entity.type
_entity.pdbx_description
1 polymer ?
#
loop_
_entity_poly.entity_id
_entity_poly.type
_entity_poly.pdbx_seq_one_letter_code
_entity_poly.pdbx_strand_id
1 'polypeptide(L)'
;MSSPSLISPLNKSRTSDVKPIRLQLDPLRLHEPARSKLSTIETQRIMIVFDDLVQNMELIEILPVIALHTDLFKSIIDTETMNEIHKHEQLKQAYETNAPLQSVSNIIEKLPQFENYARRFDKSLSHNANEKIAYHYYIQQSIRNVLRRLLHQQNRFDAIKRILLNNNLLPQQKDIMQVLKMLRESAMERFLTTPLEEREKFEQMKNLNTRLSSNEAIIAKLEKELNDAIAERDAEVSRQWLYFLSTYFSSLNDHICRVYSYY
;
A
#
# COMPACT_ATOMS: atom_id res chain seq x y z
N MET A 1 64.96 -48.26 24.44
CA MET A 1 64.67 -47.14 25.35
C MET A 1 63.72 -46.23 24.60
N SER A 2 62.47 -46.26 25.06
CA SER A 2 61.29 -45.82 24.33
C SER A 2 60.86 -44.45 24.86
N SER A 3 60.74 -43.47 23.97
CA SER A 3 60.09 -42.19 24.29
C SER A 3 58.59 -42.34 24.07
N PRO A 4 57.72 -42.05 25.06
CA PRO A 4 56.29 -42.08 24.84
C PRO A 4 55.80 -40.74 24.31
N SER A 5 55.13 -40.81 23.16
CA SER A 5 54.08 -39.90 22.73
C SER A 5 53.00 -39.75 23.80
N LEU A 6 52.48 -38.54 24.03
CA LEU A 6 51.10 -38.31 24.52
C LEU A 6 50.67 -36.88 24.16
N ILE A 7 50.28 -36.72 22.89
CA ILE A 7 49.31 -35.69 22.48
C ILE A 7 47.94 -36.36 22.61
N SER A 8 47.05 -35.80 23.43
CA SER A 8 45.59 -35.69 23.22
C SER A 8 44.87 -35.39 24.56
N PRO A 9 43.58 -34.96 24.56
CA PRO A 9 42.73 -34.57 23.43
C PRO A 9 42.02 -33.21 23.59
N LEU A 10 41.66 -32.66 22.43
CA LEU A 10 40.38 -31.99 22.15
C LEU A 10 39.31 -32.17 23.25
N ASN A 11 38.96 -31.07 23.93
CA ASN A 11 37.71 -31.02 24.67
C ASN A 11 36.57 -30.74 23.69
N LYS A 12 36.02 -31.80 23.09
CA LYS A 12 34.75 -31.79 22.37
C LYS A 12 33.60 -31.62 23.38
N SER A 13 33.31 -30.38 23.78
CA SER A 13 32.04 -30.06 24.43
C SER A 13 30.95 -29.90 23.36
N ARG A 14 30.19 -30.99 23.19
CA ARG A 14 28.80 -31.04 22.69
C ARG A 14 28.38 -29.92 21.74
N THR A 15 28.66 -30.11 20.44
CA THR A 15 27.75 -29.61 19.42
C THR A 15 26.45 -30.42 19.56
N SER A 16 25.46 -29.86 20.25
CA SER A 16 24.09 -30.33 20.13
C SER A 16 23.72 -30.29 18.65
N ASP A 17 23.18 -31.40 18.14
CA ASP A 17 22.61 -31.53 16.81
C ASP A 17 21.48 -30.50 16.63
N VAL A 18 21.83 -29.27 16.25
CA VAL A 18 20.87 -28.33 15.69
C VAL A 18 20.70 -28.73 14.24
N LYS A 19 19.78 -29.68 14.00
CA LYS A 19 19.25 -29.89 12.65
C LYS A 19 18.82 -28.51 12.12
N PRO A 20 19.33 -28.02 10.98
CA PRO A 20 18.87 -26.78 10.42
C PRO A 20 17.38 -26.95 10.12
N ILE A 21 16.55 -26.22 10.86
CA ILE A 21 15.10 -26.17 10.62
C ILE A 21 14.96 -25.56 9.23
N ARG A 22 14.62 -26.39 8.25
CA ARG A 22 14.24 -25.93 6.92
C ARG A 22 13.10 -24.93 7.11
N LEU A 23 13.35 -23.67 6.80
CA LEU A 23 12.30 -22.68 6.56
C LEU A 23 11.51 -23.19 5.36
N GLN A 24 10.50 -24.01 5.61
CA GLN A 24 9.55 -24.39 4.59
C GLN A 24 8.68 -23.16 4.37
N LEU A 25 9.03 -22.40 3.32
CA LEU A 25 8.45 -21.16 2.83
C LEU A 25 9.15 -19.88 3.31
N ASP A 26 9.46 -19.07 2.32
CA ASP A 26 9.99 -17.72 2.43
C ASP A 26 8.99 -16.83 3.18
N PRO A 27 9.37 -16.18 4.30
CA PRO A 27 8.48 -15.30 5.04
C PRO A 27 7.82 -14.22 4.16
N LEU A 28 8.47 -13.82 3.06
CA LEU A 28 7.94 -12.86 2.10
C LEU A 28 6.77 -13.41 1.27
N ARG A 29 6.68 -14.73 1.11
CA ARG A 29 5.62 -15.42 0.35
C ARG A 29 4.37 -15.72 1.19
N LEU A 30 4.38 -15.45 2.50
CA LEU A 30 3.22 -15.67 3.37
C LEU A 30 2.01 -14.85 2.90
N HIS A 31 2.24 -13.67 2.30
CA HIS A 31 1.18 -12.76 1.87
C HIS A 31 0.64 -13.06 0.46
N GLU A 32 1.40 -13.75 -0.39
CA GLU A 32 0.98 -14.03 -1.76
C GLU A 32 -0.15 -15.08 -1.78
N PRO A 33 -1.22 -14.87 -2.54
CA PRO A 33 -2.25 -15.90 -2.70
C PRO A 33 -1.66 -17.14 -3.38
N ALA A 34 -2.10 -18.33 -2.96
CA ALA A 34 -1.60 -19.59 -3.53
C ALA A 34 -2.01 -19.76 -5.01
N ARG A 35 -3.05 -19.04 -5.43
CA ARG A 35 -3.58 -19.05 -6.80
C ARG A 35 -3.35 -17.70 -7.45
N SER A 36 -3.00 -17.72 -8.73
CA SER A 36 -2.84 -16.52 -9.56
C SER A 36 -4.05 -16.24 -10.47
N LYS A 37 -5.06 -17.12 -10.48
CA LYS A 37 -6.23 -17.04 -11.35
C LYS A 37 -7.53 -17.29 -10.60
N LEU A 38 -8.56 -16.52 -10.98
CA LEU A 38 -9.93 -16.66 -10.47
C LEU A 38 -10.58 -17.93 -11.04
N SER A 39 -10.94 -18.89 -10.18
CA SER A 39 -11.51 -20.18 -10.61
C SER A 39 -13.03 -20.15 -10.83
N THR A 40 -13.74 -19.21 -10.21
CA THR A 40 -15.20 -19.11 -10.22
C THR A 40 -15.69 -18.03 -11.18
N ILE A 41 -16.78 -18.32 -11.89
CA ILE A 41 -17.37 -17.42 -12.89
C ILE A 41 -17.93 -16.17 -12.21
N GLU A 42 -18.52 -16.31 -11.03
CA GLU A 42 -19.06 -15.22 -10.21
C GLU A 42 -17.98 -14.21 -9.87
N THR A 43 -16.82 -14.71 -9.48
CA THR A 43 -15.68 -13.88 -9.10
C THR A 43 -15.06 -13.17 -10.29
N GLN A 44 -14.97 -13.86 -11.43
CA GLN A 44 -14.57 -13.22 -12.70
C GLN A 44 -15.56 -12.11 -13.09
N ARG A 45 -16.87 -12.33 -12.94
CA ARG A 45 -17.89 -11.30 -13.20
C ARG A 45 -17.77 -10.10 -12.27
N ILE A 46 -17.55 -10.31 -10.97
CA ILE A 46 -17.32 -9.22 -10.02
C ILE A 46 -16.06 -8.43 -10.41
N MET A 47 -15.02 -9.13 -10.86
CA MET A 47 -13.78 -8.49 -11.29
C MET A 47 -13.99 -7.60 -12.53
N ILE A 48 -14.75 -8.09 -13.51
CA ILE A 48 -15.12 -7.30 -14.70
C ILE A 48 -15.89 -6.05 -14.27
N VAL A 49 -16.80 -6.13 -13.30
CA VAL A 49 -17.50 -4.96 -12.77
C VAL A 49 -16.52 -3.95 -12.15
N PHE A 50 -15.51 -4.41 -11.40
CA PHE A 50 -14.48 -3.50 -10.87
C PHE A 50 -13.65 -2.85 -11.98
N ASP A 51 -13.26 -3.60 -13.00
CA ASP A 51 -12.50 -3.09 -14.14
C ASP A 51 -13.35 -2.05 -14.92
N ASP A 52 -14.64 -2.33 -15.13
CA ASP A 52 -15.60 -1.39 -15.72
C ASP A 52 -15.75 -0.12 -14.86
N LEU A 53 -15.81 -0.23 -13.53
CA LEU A 53 -15.89 0.91 -12.63
C LEU A 53 -14.64 1.79 -12.70
N VAL A 54 -13.45 1.18 -12.75
CA VAL A 54 -12.18 1.92 -12.92
C VAL A 54 -12.18 2.65 -14.26
N GLN A 55 -12.56 1.97 -15.34
CA GLN A 55 -12.65 2.57 -16.67
C GLN A 55 -13.67 3.73 -16.71
N ASN A 56 -14.84 3.55 -16.10
CA ASN A 56 -15.87 4.58 -16.00
C ASN A 56 -15.35 5.81 -15.26
N MET A 57 -14.67 5.62 -14.12
CA MET A 57 -14.10 6.72 -13.34
C MET A 57 -13.02 7.46 -14.11
N GLU A 58 -12.13 6.74 -14.81
CA GLU A 58 -11.09 7.35 -15.66
C GLU A 58 -11.72 8.18 -16.79
N LEU A 59 -12.79 7.67 -17.42
CA LEU A 59 -13.52 8.42 -18.44
C LEU A 59 -14.09 9.72 -17.89
N ILE A 60 -14.76 9.66 -16.74
CA ILE A 60 -15.39 10.82 -16.09
C ILE A 60 -14.36 11.89 -15.77
N GLU A 61 -13.17 11.49 -15.31
CA GLU A 61 -12.07 12.41 -14.99
C GLU A 61 -11.55 13.15 -16.22
N ILE A 62 -11.58 12.50 -17.38
CA ILE A 62 -11.11 13.02 -18.65
C ILE A 62 -12.14 13.95 -19.33
N LEU A 63 -13.44 13.81 -19.05
CA LEU A 63 -14.51 14.58 -19.73
C LEU A 63 -14.29 16.10 -19.75
N PRO A 64 -13.86 16.77 -18.67
CA PRO A 64 -13.63 18.22 -18.70
C PRO A 64 -12.51 18.62 -19.67
N VAL A 65 -11.46 17.79 -19.77
CA VAL A 65 -10.33 18.02 -20.71
C VAL A 65 -10.81 17.87 -22.15
N ILE A 66 -11.65 16.86 -22.42
CA ILE A 66 -12.28 16.69 -23.75
C ILE A 66 -13.15 17.89 -24.10
N ALA A 67 -13.95 18.38 -23.14
CA ALA A 67 -14.82 19.54 -23.33
C ALA A 67 -14.04 20.83 -23.63
N LEU A 68 -12.85 20.99 -23.02
CA LEU A 68 -11.97 22.15 -23.25
C LEU A 68 -11.25 22.10 -24.61
N HIS A 69 -10.85 20.91 -25.06
CA HIS A 69 -10.03 20.73 -26.26
C HIS A 69 -10.77 20.02 -27.40
N THR A 70 -11.97 20.50 -27.72
CA THR A 70 -12.87 19.88 -28.72
C THR A 70 -12.18 19.58 -30.04
N ASP A 71 -11.30 20.47 -30.52
CA ASP A 71 -10.61 20.33 -31.81
C ASP A 71 -9.73 19.07 -31.92
N LEU A 72 -9.11 18.66 -30.81
CA LEU A 72 -8.24 17.48 -30.77
C LEU A 72 -9.04 16.18 -30.92
N PHE A 73 -10.30 16.19 -30.52
CA PHE A 73 -11.13 14.98 -30.45
C PHE A 73 -12.16 14.88 -31.58
N LYS A 74 -12.29 15.90 -32.45
CA LYS A 74 -13.22 15.90 -33.59
C LYS A 74 -13.09 14.69 -34.52
N SER A 75 -11.89 14.10 -34.63
CA SER A 75 -11.64 12.93 -35.47
C SER A 75 -12.09 11.61 -34.86
N ILE A 76 -12.20 11.53 -33.52
CA ILE A 76 -12.52 10.29 -32.79
C ILE A 76 -13.96 10.32 -32.27
N ILE A 77 -14.41 11.48 -31.79
CA ILE A 77 -15.70 11.67 -31.16
C ILE A 77 -16.61 12.40 -32.14
N ASP A 78 -17.77 11.79 -32.42
CA ASP A 78 -18.80 12.38 -33.24
C ASP A 78 -19.39 13.64 -32.61
N THR A 79 -19.94 14.52 -33.45
CA THR A 79 -20.49 15.82 -33.03
C THR A 79 -21.64 15.68 -32.04
N GLU A 80 -22.46 14.63 -32.16
CA GLU A 80 -23.54 14.35 -31.23
C GLU A 80 -22.99 13.99 -29.84
N THR A 81 -22.00 13.09 -29.77
CA THR A 81 -21.35 12.72 -28.52
C THR A 81 -20.59 13.90 -27.88
N MET A 82 -19.91 14.74 -28.68
CA MET A 82 -19.29 15.96 -28.14
C MET A 82 -20.32 16.93 -27.54
N ASN A 83 -21.48 17.07 -28.18
CA ASN A 83 -22.57 17.88 -27.64
C ASN A 83 -23.10 17.33 -26.32
N GLU A 84 -23.23 16.01 -26.18
CA GLU A 84 -23.61 15.38 -24.90
C GLU A 84 -22.56 15.62 -23.80
N ILE A 85 -21.27 15.58 -24.13
CA ILE A 85 -20.19 15.92 -23.17
C ILE A 85 -20.30 17.38 -22.72
N HIS A 86 -20.54 18.30 -23.65
CA HIS A 86 -20.69 19.72 -23.32
C HIS A 86 -21.93 19.99 -22.44
N LYS A 87 -23.06 19.34 -22.73
CA LYS A 87 -24.26 19.42 -21.87
C LYS A 87 -23.98 18.89 -20.46
N HIS A 88 -23.24 17.79 -20.33
CA HIS A 88 -22.85 17.25 -19.04
C HIS A 88 -21.99 18.24 -18.25
N GLU A 89 -20.97 18.85 -18.88
CA GLU A 89 -20.13 19.84 -18.19
C GLU A 89 -20.92 21.09 -17.81
N GLN A 90 -21.85 21.56 -18.65
CA GLN A 90 -22.75 22.66 -18.32
C GLN A 90 -23.64 22.35 -17.10
N LEU A 91 -24.20 21.13 -17.01
CA LEU A 91 -24.99 20.70 -15.85
C LEU A 91 -24.15 20.65 -14.58
N LYS A 92 -22.93 20.13 -14.68
CA LYS A 92 -21.98 20.07 -13.55
C LYS A 92 -21.58 21.46 -13.08
N GLN A 93 -21.26 22.37 -14.00
CA GLN A 93 -20.90 23.75 -13.68
C GLN A 93 -22.08 24.51 -13.05
N ALA A 94 -23.30 24.31 -13.55
CA ALA A 94 -24.52 24.88 -12.96
C ALA A 94 -24.74 24.38 -11.52
N TYR A 95 -24.49 23.09 -11.26
CA TYR A 95 -24.55 22.53 -9.91
C TYR A 95 -23.47 23.12 -8.98
N GLU A 96 -22.22 23.22 -9.43
CA GLU A 96 -21.11 23.78 -8.64
C GLU A 96 -21.32 25.26 -8.30
N THR A 97 -21.91 26.02 -9.22
CA THR A 97 -22.25 27.44 -9.02
C THR A 97 -23.56 27.66 -8.28
N ASN A 98 -24.28 26.60 -7.90
CA ASN A 98 -25.63 26.64 -7.33
C ASN A 98 -26.62 27.49 -8.18
N ALA A 99 -26.50 27.41 -9.51
CA ALA A 99 -27.43 28.07 -10.42
C ALA A 99 -28.84 27.45 -10.29
N PRO A 100 -29.92 28.21 -10.54
CA PRO A 100 -31.28 27.65 -10.54
C PRO A 100 -31.47 26.67 -11.72
N LEU A 101 -32.30 25.64 -11.53
CA LEU A 101 -32.54 24.60 -12.55
C LEU A 101 -33.10 25.18 -13.86
N GLN A 102 -33.82 26.30 -13.81
CA GLN A 102 -34.30 27.01 -15.00
C GLN A 102 -33.17 27.38 -15.97
N SER A 103 -31.96 27.64 -15.48
CA SER A 103 -30.80 27.98 -16.32
C SER A 103 -30.42 26.85 -17.29
N VAL A 104 -30.75 25.61 -16.94
CA VAL A 104 -30.44 24.39 -17.71
C VAL A 104 -31.70 23.68 -18.23
N SER A 105 -32.85 24.37 -18.30
CA SER A 105 -34.12 23.80 -18.77
C SER A 105 -34.01 23.12 -20.14
N ASN A 106 -33.31 23.77 -21.08
CA ASN A 106 -33.08 23.27 -22.43
C ASN A 106 -32.37 21.90 -22.48
N ILE A 107 -31.61 21.58 -21.43
CA ILE A 107 -30.89 20.30 -21.28
C ILE A 107 -31.80 19.30 -20.55
N ILE A 108 -32.45 19.74 -19.47
CA ILE A 108 -33.35 18.93 -18.65
C ILE A 108 -34.49 18.35 -19.48
N GLU A 109 -35.10 19.15 -20.36
CA GLU A 109 -36.20 18.72 -21.24
C GLU A 109 -35.83 17.51 -22.12
N LYS A 110 -34.55 17.35 -22.45
CA LYS A 110 -34.02 16.26 -23.27
C LYS A 110 -33.63 15.03 -22.46
N LEU A 111 -33.66 15.10 -21.12
CA LEU A 111 -33.35 14.01 -20.22
C LEU A 111 -34.64 13.37 -19.67
N PRO A 112 -34.58 12.11 -19.20
CA PRO A 112 -35.74 11.47 -18.57
C PRO A 112 -36.24 12.30 -17.38
N GLN A 113 -37.51 12.70 -17.40
CA GLN A 113 -38.06 13.65 -16.43
C GLN A 113 -37.98 13.14 -14.99
N PHE A 114 -37.53 14.02 -14.09
CA PHE A 114 -37.29 13.73 -12.68
C PHE A 114 -38.53 13.26 -11.91
N GLU A 115 -39.72 13.75 -12.30
CA GLU A 115 -41.00 13.44 -11.64
C GLU A 115 -41.29 11.93 -11.58
N ASN A 116 -40.78 11.15 -12.53
CA ASN A 116 -40.95 9.69 -12.56
C ASN A 116 -40.17 8.95 -11.46
N TYR A 117 -39.12 9.57 -10.90
CA TYR A 117 -38.31 9.04 -9.80
C TYR A 117 -38.70 9.63 -8.43
N ALA A 118 -39.66 10.55 -8.39
CA ALA A 118 -39.93 11.40 -7.23
C ALA A 118 -40.64 10.74 -6.05
N ARG A 119 -40.93 9.43 -6.10
CA ARG A 119 -41.61 8.71 -4.99
C ARG A 119 -40.78 8.61 -3.70
N ARG A 120 -39.50 9.03 -3.72
CA ARG A 120 -38.59 9.03 -2.56
C ARG A 120 -38.35 10.43 -1.95
N PHE A 121 -38.97 11.49 -2.48
CA PHE A 121 -38.74 12.83 -1.95
C PHE A 121 -39.69 13.16 -0.80
N ASP A 122 -39.09 13.59 0.30
CA ASP A 122 -39.81 14.16 1.42
C ASP A 122 -40.18 15.60 1.07
N LYS A 123 -41.49 15.88 0.98
CA LYS A 123 -42.04 17.23 0.77
C LYS A 123 -41.67 18.20 1.90
N SER A 124 -41.15 17.70 3.03
CA SER A 124 -40.65 18.50 4.14
C SER A 124 -39.31 19.18 3.87
N LEU A 125 -38.54 18.72 2.87
CA LEU A 125 -37.22 19.28 2.54
C LEU A 125 -37.33 20.68 1.92
N SER A 126 -36.39 21.55 2.28
CA SER A 126 -36.25 22.90 1.71
C SER A 126 -36.13 22.86 0.19
N HIS A 127 -36.68 23.88 -0.49
CA HIS A 127 -36.64 24.04 -1.95
C HIS A 127 -35.22 23.85 -2.52
N ASN A 128 -34.19 24.41 -1.87
CA ASN A 128 -32.80 24.27 -2.28
C ASN A 128 -32.28 22.82 -2.22
N ALA A 129 -32.71 22.05 -1.19
CA ALA A 129 -32.33 20.65 -1.08
C ALA A 129 -32.97 19.82 -2.21
N ASN A 130 -34.23 20.10 -2.56
CA ASN A 130 -34.90 19.46 -3.67
C ASN A 130 -34.24 19.77 -5.02
N GLU A 131 -33.79 21.01 -5.23
CA GLU A 131 -33.05 21.40 -6.44
C GLU A 131 -31.70 20.66 -6.55
N LYS A 132 -30.94 20.57 -5.45
CA LYS A 132 -29.67 19.83 -5.45
C LYS A 132 -29.84 18.35 -5.79
N ILE A 133 -30.92 17.74 -5.30
CA ILE A 133 -31.18 16.34 -5.61
C ILE A 133 -31.61 16.16 -7.07
N ALA A 134 -32.40 17.10 -7.62
CA ALA A 134 -32.73 17.10 -9.04
C ALA A 134 -31.47 17.25 -9.91
N TYR A 135 -30.54 18.14 -9.56
CA TYR A 135 -29.23 18.24 -10.20
C TYR A 135 -28.46 16.91 -10.16
N HIS A 136 -28.39 16.27 -8.99
CA HIS A 136 -27.71 14.98 -8.85
C HIS A 136 -28.29 13.95 -9.82
N TYR A 137 -29.62 13.88 -9.94
CA TYR A 137 -30.28 12.99 -10.89
C TYR A 137 -29.96 13.33 -12.36
N TYR A 138 -30.04 14.60 -12.77
CA TYR A 138 -29.75 14.98 -14.16
C TYR A 138 -28.27 14.79 -14.53
N ILE A 139 -27.35 15.03 -13.59
CA ILE A 139 -25.93 14.71 -13.74
C ILE A 139 -25.74 13.20 -13.90
N GLN A 140 -26.44 12.36 -13.10
CA GLN A 140 -26.41 10.91 -13.26
C GLN A 140 -26.97 10.43 -14.62
N GLN A 141 -28.01 11.06 -15.16
CA GLN A 141 -28.54 10.66 -16.48
C GLN A 141 -27.62 11.11 -17.62
N SER A 142 -27.12 12.35 -17.55
CA SER A 142 -26.20 12.86 -18.57
C SER A 142 -24.90 12.05 -18.61
N ILE A 143 -24.31 11.72 -17.45
CA ILE A 143 -23.08 10.91 -17.39
C ILE A 143 -23.33 9.49 -17.94
N ARG A 144 -24.48 8.89 -17.63
CA ARG A 144 -24.85 7.56 -18.15
C ARG A 144 -25.00 7.59 -19.67
N ASN A 145 -25.55 8.66 -20.24
CA ASN A 145 -25.68 8.82 -21.69
C ASN A 145 -24.31 8.99 -22.36
N VAL A 146 -23.42 9.82 -21.78
CA VAL A 146 -22.05 10.02 -22.27
C VAL A 146 -21.27 8.70 -22.22
N LEU A 147 -21.26 8.02 -21.07
CA LEU A 147 -20.56 6.75 -20.90
C LEU A 147 -21.09 5.69 -21.87
N ARG A 148 -22.41 5.58 -22.04
CA ARG A 148 -23.00 4.63 -23.01
C ARG A 148 -22.49 4.87 -24.42
N ARG A 149 -22.40 6.13 -24.87
CA ARG A 149 -21.92 6.48 -26.23
C ARG A 149 -20.41 6.25 -26.39
N LEU A 150 -19.62 6.59 -25.38
CA LEU A 150 -18.17 6.43 -25.41
C LEU A 150 -17.74 4.96 -25.31
N LEU A 151 -18.38 4.18 -24.44
CA LEU A 151 -18.03 2.78 -24.18
C LEU A 151 -18.63 1.80 -25.20
N HIS A 152 -19.70 2.17 -25.91
CA HIS A 152 -20.23 1.35 -26.99
C HIS A 152 -19.20 1.08 -28.10
N GLN A 153 -18.20 1.96 -28.24
CA GLN A 153 -17.10 1.78 -29.18
C GLN A 153 -15.80 1.58 -28.40
N GLN A 154 -15.51 0.33 -28.04
CA GLN A 154 -14.42 -0.07 -27.14
C GLN A 154 -13.04 0.51 -27.51
N ASN A 155 -12.79 0.82 -28.78
CA ASN A 155 -11.53 1.42 -29.26
C ASN A 155 -11.43 2.94 -29.07
N ARG A 156 -12.55 3.66 -28.84
CA ARG A 156 -12.54 5.13 -28.72
C ARG A 156 -11.80 5.59 -27.48
N PHE A 157 -11.99 4.90 -26.36
CA PHE A 157 -11.38 5.30 -25.10
C PHE A 157 -9.85 5.21 -25.15
N ASP A 158 -9.31 4.13 -25.70
CA ASP A 158 -7.87 3.98 -25.86
C ASP A 158 -7.29 5.03 -26.82
N ALA A 159 -8.02 5.37 -27.88
CA ALA A 159 -7.62 6.42 -28.80
C ALA A 159 -7.62 7.81 -28.13
N ILE A 160 -8.63 8.11 -27.31
CA ILE A 160 -8.69 9.34 -26.49
C ILE A 160 -7.49 9.39 -25.53
N LYS A 161 -7.20 8.30 -24.82
CA LYS A 161 -6.03 8.22 -23.91
C LYS A 161 -4.72 8.50 -24.64
N ARG A 162 -4.53 7.96 -25.85
CA ARG A 162 -3.33 8.21 -26.66
C ARG A 162 -3.21 9.68 -27.06
N ILE A 163 -4.30 10.32 -27.46
CA ILE A 163 -4.30 11.76 -27.76
C ILE A 163 -3.91 12.57 -26.52
N LEU A 164 -4.49 12.25 -25.36
CA LEU A 164 -4.18 12.96 -24.11
C LEU A 164 -2.72 12.78 -23.70
N LEU A 165 -2.19 11.57 -23.81
CA LEU A 165 -0.78 11.28 -23.56
C LEU A 165 0.14 12.08 -24.47
N ASN A 166 -0.14 12.08 -25.78
CA ASN A 166 0.69 12.78 -26.78
C ASN A 166 0.70 14.30 -26.59
N ASN A 167 -0.37 14.86 -26.00
CA ASN A 167 -0.50 16.30 -25.75
C ASN A 167 -0.17 16.68 -24.29
N ASN A 168 0.25 15.74 -23.44
CA ASN A 168 0.49 15.95 -22.00
C ASN A 168 -0.72 16.54 -21.24
N LEU A 169 -1.94 16.13 -21.61
CA LEU A 169 -3.20 16.62 -21.06
C LEU A 169 -3.88 15.60 -20.12
N LEU A 170 -3.14 14.59 -19.65
CA LEU A 170 -3.71 13.62 -18.72
C LEU A 170 -4.05 14.31 -17.38
N PRO A 171 -5.29 14.20 -16.90
CA PRO A 171 -5.65 14.74 -15.60
C PRO A 171 -4.86 14.04 -14.47
N GLN A 172 -4.62 14.76 -13.38
CA GLN A 172 -4.01 14.19 -12.18
C GLN A 172 -4.99 13.19 -11.57
N GLN A 173 -4.52 11.96 -11.34
CA GLN A 173 -5.32 10.91 -10.72
C GLN A 173 -5.88 11.40 -9.38
N LYS A 174 -7.21 11.42 -9.26
CA LYS A 174 -7.87 11.77 -8.01
C LYS A 174 -7.71 10.65 -6.98
N ASP A 175 -7.65 11.00 -5.69
CA ASP A 175 -7.56 10.05 -4.57
C ASP A 175 -8.61 8.94 -4.67
N ILE A 176 -9.84 9.27 -5.09
CA ILE A 176 -10.94 8.30 -5.23
C ILE A 176 -10.65 7.21 -6.27
N MET A 177 -9.95 7.54 -7.36
CA MET A 177 -9.56 6.57 -8.37
C MET A 177 -8.47 5.64 -7.84
N GLN A 178 -7.53 6.17 -7.07
CA GLN A 178 -6.52 5.36 -6.40
C GLN A 178 -7.16 4.41 -5.41
N VAL A 179 -8.09 4.89 -4.57
CA VAL A 179 -8.86 4.06 -3.63
C VAL A 179 -9.63 2.96 -4.36
N LEU A 180 -10.25 3.26 -5.51
CA LEU A 180 -10.96 2.26 -6.31
C LEU A 180 -10.02 1.18 -6.88
N LYS A 181 -8.83 1.57 -7.35
CA LYS A 181 -7.79 0.63 -7.81
C LYS A 181 -7.30 -0.27 -6.66
N MET A 182 -7.06 0.32 -5.49
CA MET A 182 -6.70 -0.43 -4.28
C MET A 182 -7.82 -1.39 -3.84
N LEU A 183 -9.09 -0.98 -3.92
CA LEU A 183 -10.22 -1.85 -3.59
C LEU A 183 -10.32 -3.03 -4.56
N ARG A 184 -10.10 -2.78 -5.85
CA ARG A 184 -10.06 -3.80 -6.91
C ARG A 184 -8.92 -4.80 -6.67
N GLU A 185 -7.74 -4.33 -6.29
CA GLU A 185 -6.59 -5.17 -5.91
C GLU A 185 -6.88 -6.00 -4.66
N SER A 186 -7.39 -5.38 -3.59
CA SER A 186 -7.77 -6.09 -2.36
C SER A 186 -8.88 -7.13 -2.59
N ALA A 187 -9.87 -6.83 -3.44
CA ALA A 187 -10.89 -7.79 -3.81
C ALA A 187 -10.30 -8.98 -4.58
N MET A 188 -9.41 -8.73 -5.54
CA MET A 188 -8.68 -9.78 -6.26
C MET A 188 -7.89 -10.67 -5.31
N GLU A 189 -7.14 -10.10 -4.37
CA GLU A 189 -6.42 -10.87 -3.36
C GLU A 189 -7.37 -11.77 -2.56
N ARG A 190 -8.47 -11.22 -2.04
CA ARG A 190 -9.48 -11.97 -1.27
C ARG A 190 -10.13 -13.08 -2.06
N PHE A 191 -10.29 -12.89 -3.36
CA PHE A 191 -10.86 -13.88 -4.26
C PHE A 191 -9.88 -15.00 -4.63
N LEU A 192 -8.57 -14.71 -4.57
CA LEU A 192 -7.53 -15.69 -4.81
C LEU A 192 -7.16 -16.46 -3.54
N THR A 193 -7.47 -15.94 -2.36
CA THR A 193 -7.29 -16.62 -1.06
C THR A 193 -8.51 -17.43 -0.66
N THR A 194 -8.33 -18.70 -0.31
CA THR A 194 -9.41 -19.47 0.33
C THR A 194 -9.49 -19.18 1.84
N PRO A 195 -10.67 -19.27 2.48
CA PRO A 195 -10.79 -19.06 3.93
C PRO A 195 -9.97 -20.07 4.76
N LEU A 196 -9.62 -21.21 4.17
CA LEU A 196 -8.71 -22.18 4.78
C LEU A 196 -7.25 -21.69 4.69
N GLU A 197 -6.83 -21.22 3.51
CA GLU A 197 -5.50 -20.61 3.32
C GLU A 197 -5.28 -19.42 4.27
N GLU A 198 -6.30 -18.59 4.49
CA GLU A 198 -6.23 -17.47 5.43
C GLU A 198 -6.00 -17.93 6.88
N ARG A 199 -6.68 -19.00 7.31
CA ARG A 199 -6.48 -19.61 8.64
C ARG A 199 -5.10 -20.24 8.80
N GLU A 200 -4.65 -20.99 7.79
CA GLU A 200 -3.32 -21.60 7.80
C GLU A 200 -2.22 -20.53 7.87
N LYS A 201 -2.35 -19.45 7.10
CA LYS A 201 -1.43 -18.30 7.16
C LYS A 201 -1.46 -17.61 8.52
N PHE A 202 -2.64 -17.43 9.11
CA PHE A 202 -2.77 -16.83 10.44
C PHE A 202 -2.10 -17.68 11.53
N GLU A 203 -2.28 -19.00 11.50
CA GLU A 203 -1.62 -19.92 12.43
C GLU A 203 -0.10 -19.94 12.22
N GLN A 204 0.37 -19.91 10.97
CA GLN A 204 1.79 -19.80 10.65
C GLN A 204 2.39 -18.49 11.15
N MET A 205 1.70 -17.35 10.93
CA MET A 205 2.14 -16.04 11.45
C MET A 205 2.20 -16.03 12.97
N LYS A 206 1.20 -16.61 13.65
CA LYS A 206 1.19 -16.74 15.11
C LYS A 206 2.38 -17.56 15.61
N ASN A 207 2.71 -18.67 14.94
CA ASN A 207 3.86 -19.51 15.26
C ASN A 207 5.19 -18.76 15.02
N LEU A 208 5.32 -18.04 13.91
CA LEU A 208 6.51 -17.21 13.68
C LEU A 208 6.67 -16.14 14.75
N ASN A 209 5.57 -15.50 15.17
CA ASN A 209 5.62 -14.46 16.19
C ASN A 209 6.03 -14.99 17.57
N THR A 210 5.54 -16.18 17.97
CA THR A 210 5.99 -16.81 19.23
C THR A 210 7.46 -17.20 19.18
N ARG A 211 7.94 -17.69 18.03
CA ARG A 211 9.37 -17.98 17.82
C ARG A 211 10.22 -16.72 17.82
N LEU A 212 9.76 -15.63 17.21
CA LEU A 212 10.45 -14.34 17.23
C LEU A 212 10.58 -13.82 18.66
N SER A 213 9.49 -13.80 19.43
CA SER A 213 9.54 -13.40 20.85
C SER A 213 10.47 -14.28 21.69
N SER A 214 10.50 -15.59 21.44
CA SER A 214 11.47 -16.49 22.10
C SER A 214 12.91 -16.18 21.68
N ASN A 215 13.15 -15.87 20.41
CA ASN A 215 14.46 -15.53 19.91
C ASN A 215 14.93 -14.18 20.47
N GLU A 216 14.05 -13.18 20.54
CA GLU A 216 14.32 -11.88 21.19
C GLU A 216 14.74 -12.07 22.65
N ALA A 217 14.06 -12.95 23.39
CA ALA A 217 14.44 -13.26 24.77
C ALA A 217 15.83 -13.93 24.87
N ILE A 218 16.15 -14.84 23.94
CA ILE A 218 17.48 -15.48 23.89
C ILE A 218 18.55 -14.45 23.53
N ILE A 219 18.30 -13.59 22.55
CA ILE A 219 19.22 -12.51 22.14
C ILE A 219 19.49 -11.58 23.31
N ALA A 220 18.45 -11.09 23.99
CA ALA A 220 18.60 -10.23 25.17
C ALA A 220 19.40 -10.90 26.29
N LYS A 221 19.20 -12.22 26.51
CA LYS A 221 19.99 -12.98 27.48
C LYS A 221 21.46 -13.07 27.08
N LEU A 222 21.74 -13.38 25.82
CA LEU A 222 23.12 -13.47 25.30
C LEU A 222 23.82 -12.10 25.30
N GLU A 223 23.12 -11.03 24.96
CA GLU A 223 23.63 -9.66 25.05
C GLU A 223 23.98 -9.29 26.49
N LYS A 224 23.14 -9.70 27.46
CA LYS A 224 23.44 -9.50 28.87
C LYS A 224 24.68 -10.30 29.29
N GLU A 225 24.75 -11.59 28.97
CA GLU A 225 25.92 -12.43 29.29
C GLU A 225 27.20 -11.89 28.65
N LEU A 226 27.12 -11.37 27.43
CA LEU A 226 28.25 -10.73 26.76
C LEU A 226 28.68 -9.45 27.49
N ASN A 227 27.74 -8.59 27.87
CA ASN A 227 28.03 -7.36 28.61
C ASN A 227 28.63 -7.64 30.00
N ASP A 228 28.10 -8.63 30.71
CA ASP A 228 28.62 -9.06 32.00
C ASP A 228 30.07 -9.59 31.85
N ALA A 229 30.34 -10.39 30.81
CA ALA A 229 31.68 -10.89 30.51
C ALA A 229 32.68 -9.78 30.11
N ILE A 230 32.22 -8.77 29.36
CA ILE A 230 33.03 -7.59 29.01
C ILE A 230 33.36 -6.80 30.28
N ALA A 231 32.36 -6.54 31.14
CA ALA A 231 32.55 -5.79 32.37
C ALA A 231 33.52 -6.50 33.34
N GLU A 232 33.44 -7.82 33.45
CA GLU A 232 34.36 -8.59 34.28
C GLU A 232 35.79 -8.56 33.73
N ARG A 233 35.94 -8.68 32.40
CA ARG A 233 37.25 -8.56 31.74
C ARG A 233 37.85 -7.18 31.90
N ASP A 234 37.06 -6.11 31.80
CA ASP A 234 37.53 -4.73 31.99
C ASP A 234 37.88 -4.43 33.45
N ALA A 235 37.14 -5.01 34.41
CA ALA A 235 37.49 -4.93 35.83
C ALA A 235 38.82 -5.64 36.13
N GLU A 236 39.06 -6.79 35.51
CA GLU A 236 40.32 -7.52 35.67
C GLU A 236 41.49 -6.78 35.05
N VAL A 237 41.32 -6.23 33.85
CA VAL A 237 42.32 -5.34 33.21
C VAL A 237 42.61 -4.15 34.12
N SER A 238 41.58 -3.52 34.69
CA SER A 238 41.75 -2.39 35.62
C SER A 238 42.52 -2.77 36.88
N ARG A 239 42.26 -3.95 37.46
CA ARG A 239 43.04 -4.47 38.60
C ARG A 239 44.50 -4.70 38.23
N GLN A 240 44.76 -5.30 37.08
CA GLN A 240 46.12 -5.54 36.60
C GLN A 240 46.88 -4.23 36.36
N TRP A 241 46.22 -3.22 35.79
CA TRP A 241 46.79 -1.87 35.64
C TRP A 241 47.12 -1.24 37.00
N LEU A 242 46.22 -1.32 37.98
CA LEU A 242 46.47 -0.78 39.31
C LEU A 242 47.63 -1.49 40.01
N TYR A 243 47.73 -2.81 39.88
CA TYR A 243 48.85 -3.59 40.42
C TYR A 243 50.17 -3.25 39.73
N PHE A 244 50.16 -3.09 38.41
CA PHE A 244 51.35 -2.69 37.65
C PHE A 244 51.82 -1.28 38.06
N LEU A 245 50.90 -0.33 38.16
CA LEU A 245 51.20 1.04 38.60
C LEU A 245 51.74 1.05 40.04
N SER A 246 51.12 0.34 40.98
CA SER A 246 51.59 0.30 42.36
C SER A 246 52.99 -0.30 42.47
N THR A 247 53.26 -1.38 41.75
CA THR A 247 54.57 -2.03 41.70
C THR A 247 55.62 -1.10 41.06
N TYR A 248 55.25 -0.41 39.98
CA TYR A 248 56.11 0.57 39.33
C TYR A 248 56.43 1.75 40.26
N PHE A 249 55.43 2.33 40.93
CA PHE A 249 55.63 3.42 41.90
C PHE A 249 56.46 2.98 43.10
N SER A 250 56.25 1.77 43.64
CA SER A 250 57.09 1.22 44.70
C SER A 250 58.54 1.02 44.24
N SER A 251 58.76 0.49 43.04
CA SER A 251 60.10 0.34 42.46
C SER A 251 60.77 1.68 42.19
N LEU A 252 60.01 2.69 41.77
CA LEU A 252 60.52 4.04 41.54
C LEU A 252 60.88 4.72 42.86
N ASN A 253 60.06 4.54 43.89
CA ASN A 253 60.30 5.05 45.23
C ASN A 253 61.54 4.38 45.87
N ASP A 254 61.70 3.07 45.70
CA ASP A 254 62.91 2.36 46.12
C ASP A 254 64.15 2.84 45.38
N HIS A 255 64.05 3.13 44.08
CA HIS A 255 65.15 3.72 43.31
C HIS A 255 65.49 5.13 43.79
N ILE A 256 64.50 5.97 44.06
CA ILE A 256 64.72 7.32 44.61
C ILE A 256 65.36 7.24 46.00
N CYS A 257 64.86 6.39 46.89
CA CYS A 257 65.44 6.16 48.22
C CYS A 257 66.89 5.66 48.15
N ARG A 258 67.22 4.79 47.18
CA ARG A 258 68.60 4.34 46.96
C ARG A 258 69.50 5.46 46.42
N VAL A 259 69.02 6.31 45.52
CA VAL A 259 69.79 7.45 45.00
C VAL A 259 70.05 8.51 46.09
N TYR A 260 69.07 8.77 46.96
CA TYR A 260 69.22 9.69 48.09
C TYR A 260 70.04 9.13 49.26
N SER A 261 70.26 7.82 49.34
CA SER A 261 71.15 7.19 50.34
C SER A 261 72.64 7.27 49.99
N TYR A 262 72.99 7.76 48.79
CA TYR A 262 74.36 7.89 48.29
C TYR A 262 74.87 9.34 48.22
N TYR A 263 74.08 10.30 48.74
CA TYR A 263 74.46 11.69 49.00
C TYR A 263 74.44 11.95 50.51
#